data_AF-A0AAW6TPV5-F1
#
_entry.id   AF-A0AAW6TPV5-F1
#
_cell.length_a   1.000
_cell.length_b   1.000
_cell.length_c   1.000
_cell.angle_alpha   90.00
_cell.angle_beta   90.00
_cell.angle_gamma   90.00
#
_symmetry.space_group_name_H-M   'P 1'
#
loop_
_entity.id
_entity.type
_entity.pdbx_description
1 polymer ?
#
loop_
_entity_poly.entity_id
_entity_poly.type
_entity_poly.pdbx_seq_one_letter_code
_entity_poly.pdbx_strand_id
1 'polypeptide(L)'
;MPDSIDLTQKQYIVLVQCHIVKERCPGYLCEKAFHERTGGFSQYPKDKAYRMLSMTCGGCCGRAVHRKLTQFLRTIAKKEGITKEQIVVQLSSCITNDNYHAPPCPHLDYIRTVIARIGLDVRDASVVSATSEKRRREGRYHS
;
A
#
# COMPACT_ATOMS: atom_id res chain seq x y z
N MET A 1 -0.72 8.85 19.39
CA MET A 1 -0.75 8.91 17.91
C MET A 1 0.52 8.21 17.46
N PRO A 2 0.46 7.10 16.72
CA PRO A 2 1.69 6.40 16.36
C PRO A 2 2.50 7.33 15.45
N ASP A 3 3.80 7.39 15.76
CA ASP A 3 4.78 8.30 15.17
C ASP A 3 4.56 8.52 13.68
N SER A 4 4.46 9.78 13.27
CA SER A 4 4.30 10.15 11.86
C SER A 4 5.49 9.58 11.08
N ILE A 5 5.24 8.56 10.26
CA ILE A 5 6.24 7.94 9.38
C ILE A 5 6.93 9.05 8.58
N ASP A 6 8.23 9.23 8.78
CA ASP A 6 9.01 10.19 8.00
C ASP A 6 9.28 9.64 6.59
N LEU A 7 8.47 10.11 5.64
CA LEU A 7 8.55 9.71 4.24
C LEU A 7 9.81 10.23 3.54
N THR A 8 10.42 11.30 4.07
CA THR A 8 11.65 11.88 3.52
C THR A 8 12.86 10.96 3.71
N GLN A 9 12.80 10.00 4.64
CA GLN A 9 13.85 8.99 4.83
C GLN A 9 13.62 7.72 4.00
N LYS A 10 12.44 7.55 3.40
CA LYS A 10 12.12 6.36 2.59
C LYS A 10 12.68 6.48 1.18
N GLN A 11 13.19 5.39 0.63
CA GLN A 11 13.68 5.32 -0.75
C GLN A 11 12.83 4.38 -1.62
N TYR A 12 12.12 3.45 -0.97
CA TYR A 12 11.36 2.42 -1.65
C TYR A 12 9.94 2.30 -1.12
N ILE A 13 8.99 2.15 -2.03
CA ILE A 13 7.58 1.92 -1.73
C ILE A 13 7.20 0.53 -2.24
N VAL A 14 6.66 -0.30 -1.37
CA VAL A 14 6.06 -1.57 -1.75
C VAL A 14 4.54 -1.42 -1.78
N LEU A 15 3.96 -1.35 -2.96
CA LEU A 15 2.52 -1.28 -3.13
C LEU A 15 1.91 -2.69 -3.09
N VAL A 16 1.13 -2.97 -2.06
CA VAL A 16 0.40 -4.24 -1.91
C VAL A 16 -1.03 -4.09 -2.42
N GLN A 17 -1.40 -4.91 -3.39
CA GLN A 17 -2.69 -4.88 -4.07
C GLN A 17 -3.51 -6.14 -3.82
N CYS A 18 -4.85 -6.04 -3.81
CA CYS A 18 -5.71 -7.20 -3.67
C CYS A 18 -5.50 -8.15 -4.85
N HIS A 19 -5.32 -9.44 -4.58
CA HIS A 19 -5.09 -10.44 -5.62
C HIS A 19 -6.30 -10.59 -6.55
N ILE A 20 -7.50 -10.72 -5.98
CA ILE A 20 -8.75 -10.89 -6.74
C ILE A 20 -9.02 -9.68 -7.62
N VAL A 21 -8.90 -8.46 -7.07
CA VAL A 21 -9.10 -7.24 -7.87
C VAL A 21 -8.09 -7.14 -9.02
N LYS A 22 -6.86 -7.62 -8.80
CA LYS A 22 -5.78 -7.61 -9.80
C LYS A 22 -5.92 -8.66 -10.91
N GLU A 23 -6.88 -9.59 -10.81
CA GLU A 23 -7.26 -10.47 -11.93
C GLU A 23 -7.86 -9.67 -13.09
N ARG A 24 -8.53 -8.55 -12.79
CA ARG A 24 -9.04 -7.59 -13.79
C ARG A 24 -8.24 -6.29 -13.84
N CYS A 25 -7.83 -5.78 -12.69
CA CYS A 25 -7.22 -4.46 -12.57
C CYS A 25 -5.75 -4.50 -13.01
N PRO A 26 -5.31 -3.72 -14.01
CA PRO A 26 -3.90 -3.66 -14.39
C PRO A 26 -3.05 -2.87 -13.38
N GLY A 27 -3.67 -2.05 -12.52
CA GLY A 27 -2.98 -1.23 -11.53
C GLY A 27 -2.62 0.18 -12.02
N TYR A 28 -3.00 0.52 -13.24
CA TYR A 28 -2.77 1.84 -13.88
C TYR A 28 -3.10 3.03 -12.97
N LEU A 29 -4.29 3.05 -12.36
CA LEU A 29 -4.67 4.19 -11.51
C LEU A 29 -3.79 4.33 -10.26
N CYS A 30 -3.29 3.23 -9.71
CA CYS A 30 -2.36 3.30 -8.58
C CYS A 30 -1.00 3.85 -9.00
N GLU A 31 -0.53 3.46 -10.18
CA GLU A 31 0.70 3.99 -10.77
C GLU A 31 0.57 5.49 -11.06
N LYS A 32 -0.51 5.91 -11.73
CA LYS A 32 -0.82 7.33 -11.95
C LYS A 32 -0.87 8.12 -10.63
N ALA A 33 -1.59 7.61 -9.62
CA ALA A 33 -1.70 8.28 -8.33
C ALA A 33 -0.33 8.41 -7.63
N PHE A 34 0.54 7.42 -7.77
CA PHE A 34 1.91 7.50 -7.28
C PHE A 34 2.67 8.61 -8.01
N HIS A 35 2.69 8.61 -9.36
CA HIS A 35 3.42 9.59 -10.15
C HIS A 35 2.95 11.03 -9.91
N GLU A 36 1.64 11.25 -9.84
CA GLU A 36 1.04 12.57 -9.61
C GLU A 36 1.05 12.99 -8.13
N ARG A 37 1.46 12.10 -7.22
CA ARG A 37 1.40 12.27 -5.76
C ARG A 37 0.00 12.68 -5.30
N THR A 38 -1.00 11.89 -5.68
CA THR A 38 -2.40 12.09 -5.32
C THR A 38 -2.92 10.97 -4.42
N GLY A 39 -4.09 11.17 -3.81
CA GLY A 39 -4.72 10.19 -2.93
C GLY A 39 -3.81 9.78 -1.76
N GLY A 40 -3.61 8.47 -1.58
CA GLY A 40 -2.76 7.90 -0.53
C GLY A 40 -1.27 8.25 -0.66
N PHE A 41 -0.85 8.81 -1.79
CA PHE A 41 0.53 9.25 -2.03
C PHE A 41 0.76 10.76 -1.84
N SER A 42 -0.26 11.51 -1.42
CA SER A 42 -0.19 12.98 -1.29
C SER A 42 0.84 13.50 -0.30
N GLN A 43 1.19 12.71 0.72
CA GLN A 43 2.19 13.08 1.73
C GLN A 43 3.64 12.79 1.29
N TYR A 44 3.85 12.09 0.17
CA TYR A 44 5.20 11.83 -0.32
C TYR A 44 5.75 13.08 -1.05
N PRO A 45 6.95 13.56 -0.70
CA PRO A 45 7.62 14.65 -1.42
C PRO A 45 7.62 14.46 -2.94
N LYS A 46 7.29 15.54 -3.67
CA LYS A 46 7.20 15.55 -5.15
C LYS A 46 8.57 15.61 -5.82
N ASP A 47 9.50 16.30 -5.19
CA ASP A 47 10.89 16.53 -5.60
C ASP A 47 11.79 15.30 -5.35
N LYS A 48 11.35 14.36 -4.50
CA LYS A 48 12.07 13.12 -4.25
C LYS A 48 11.62 11.99 -5.17
N ALA A 49 12.59 11.36 -5.83
CA ALA A 49 12.39 10.12 -6.56
C ALA A 49 12.30 8.93 -5.58
N TYR A 50 11.23 8.13 -5.72
CA TYR A 50 11.07 6.85 -5.02
C TYR A 50 11.01 5.73 -6.04
N ARG A 51 11.57 4.57 -5.71
CA ARG A 51 11.31 3.35 -6.47
C ARG A 51 10.07 2.68 -5.90
N MET A 52 9.24 2.15 -6.78
CA MET A 52 8.01 1.45 -6.40
C MET A 52 8.00 0.04 -6.99
N LEU A 53 7.72 -0.94 -6.13
CA LEU A 53 7.42 -2.31 -6.54
C LEU A 53 5.96 -2.59 -6.22
N SER A 54 5.20 -3.04 -7.21
CA SER A 54 3.85 -3.56 -6.98
C SER A 54 3.86 -5.07 -6.78
N MET A 55 3.10 -5.54 -5.79
CA MET A 55 2.86 -6.97 -5.59
C MET A 55 1.43 -7.23 -5.09
N THR A 56 0.89 -8.40 -5.42
CA THR A 56 -0.42 -8.80 -4.90
C THR A 56 -0.31 -9.42 -3.52
N CYS A 57 -1.39 -9.34 -2.72
CA CYS A 57 -1.49 -10.02 -1.43
C CYS A 57 -1.45 -11.55 -1.55
N GLY A 58 -1.60 -12.10 -2.77
CA GLY A 58 -1.47 -13.53 -3.09
C GLY A 58 -2.68 -14.39 -2.73
N GLY A 59 -3.84 -13.77 -2.48
CA GLY A 59 -5.00 -14.45 -1.90
C GLY A 59 -4.86 -14.58 -0.39
N CYS A 60 -6.00 -14.56 0.31
CA CYS A 60 -6.11 -14.64 1.77
C CYS A 60 -5.20 -15.73 2.38
N CYS A 61 -4.59 -15.56 3.57
CA CYS A 61 -4.85 -14.57 4.63
C CYS A 61 -3.74 -13.53 4.85
N GLY A 62 -2.78 -13.34 3.94
CA GLY A 62 -1.64 -12.43 4.15
C GLY A 62 -0.30 -13.16 4.39
N ARG A 63 -0.31 -14.49 4.48
CA ARG A 63 0.92 -15.31 4.47
C ARG A 63 1.79 -15.07 3.23
N ALA A 64 1.18 -14.79 2.07
CA ALA A 64 1.93 -14.44 0.87
C ALA A 64 2.55 -13.04 0.97
N VAL A 65 1.87 -12.06 1.61
CA VAL A 65 2.47 -10.75 1.92
C VAL A 65 3.73 -10.93 2.76
N HIS A 66 3.65 -11.71 3.85
CA HIS A 66 4.82 -12.00 4.69
C HIS A 66 5.99 -12.56 3.87
N ARG A 67 5.77 -13.66 3.14
CA ARG A 67 6.80 -14.35 2.35
C ARG A 67 7.42 -13.45 1.27
N LYS A 68 6.61 -12.65 0.59
CA LYS A 68 7.08 -11.73 -0.45
C LYS A 68 7.90 -10.59 0.14
N LEU A 69 7.44 -9.99 1.24
CA LEU A 69 8.16 -8.91 1.91
C LEU A 69 9.48 -9.38 2.50
N THR A 70 9.52 -10.51 3.21
CA THR A 70 10.79 -11.02 3.78
C THR A 70 11.78 -11.41 2.70
N GLN A 71 11.31 -12.02 1.60
CA GLN A 71 12.15 -12.31 0.44
C GLN A 71 12.67 -11.02 -0.23
N PHE A 72 11.82 -10.01 -0.38
CA PHE A 72 12.20 -8.71 -0.92
C PHE A 72 13.27 -8.03 -0.05
N LEU A 73 13.05 -7.94 1.26
CA LEU A 73 14.00 -7.34 2.21
C LEU A 73 15.38 -8.00 2.15
N ARG A 74 15.41 -9.34 2.18
CA ARG A 74 16.67 -10.09 2.04
C ARG A 74 17.38 -9.80 0.72
N THR A 75 16.62 -9.68 -0.36
CA THR A 75 17.16 -9.47 -1.71
C THR A 75 17.69 -8.06 -1.88
N ILE A 76 16.91 -7.04 -1.51
CA ILE A 76 17.29 -5.64 -1.70
C ILE A 76 18.43 -5.22 -0.76
N ALA A 77 18.44 -5.71 0.49
CA ALA A 77 19.56 -5.48 1.39
C ALA A 77 20.87 -6.08 0.83
N LYS A 78 20.82 -7.32 0.32
CA LYS A 78 22.00 -7.97 -0.27
C LYS A 78 22.49 -7.30 -1.56
N LYS A 79 21.57 -6.83 -2.40
CA LYS A 79 21.90 -6.31 -3.74
C LYS A 79 22.22 -4.82 -3.75
N GLU A 80 21.62 -4.06 -2.84
CA GLU A 80 21.64 -2.60 -2.89
C GLU A 80 21.93 -1.94 -1.53
N GLY A 81 22.04 -2.72 -0.45
CA GLY A 81 22.29 -2.18 0.90
C GLY A 81 21.11 -1.42 1.52
N ILE A 82 19.92 -1.44 0.89
CA ILE A 82 18.73 -0.76 1.40
C ILE A 82 18.14 -1.57 2.56
N THR A 83 17.98 -0.91 3.71
CA THR A 83 17.42 -1.52 4.93
C THR A 83 15.92 -1.24 5.07
N LYS A 84 15.27 -1.94 6.02
CA LYS A 84 13.81 -1.83 6.24
C LYS A 84 13.37 -0.40 6.62
N GLU A 85 14.23 0.37 7.27
CA GLU A 85 13.99 1.76 7.67
C GLU A 85 13.81 2.68 6.46
N GLN A 86 14.37 2.32 5.30
CA GLN A 86 14.25 3.06 4.05
C GLN A 86 13.07 2.59 3.18
N ILE A 87 12.26 1.66 3.68
CA ILE A 87 11.16 1.03 2.94
C ILE A 87 9.84 1.32 3.66
N VAL A 88 8.80 1.60 2.87
CA VAL A 88 7.42 1.71 3.37
C VAL A 88 6.50 0.83 2.55
N VAL A 89 5.56 0.16 3.21
CA VAL A 89 4.51 -0.62 2.56
C VAL A 89 3.27 0.24 2.39
N GLN A 90 2.80 0.39 1.15
CA GLN A 90 1.54 1.05 0.85
C GLN A 90 0.47 -0.02 0.57
N LEU A 91 -0.56 -0.11 1.40
CA LEU A 91 -1.75 -0.92 1.12
C LEU A 91 -2.67 -0.15 0.17
N SER A 92 -2.95 -0.71 -0.99
CA SER A 92 -3.78 -0.04 -2.00
C SER A 92 -5.25 0.12 -1.55
N SER A 93 -5.96 1.08 -2.15
CA SER A 93 -7.37 1.36 -1.83
C SER A 93 -8.30 0.16 -2.05
N CYS A 94 -7.95 -0.78 -2.93
CA CYS A 94 -8.75 -1.99 -3.13
C CYS A 94 -8.64 -3.01 -1.98
N ILE A 95 -7.72 -2.78 -1.04
CA ILE A 95 -7.62 -3.52 0.22
C ILE A 95 -8.24 -2.69 1.34
N THR A 96 -7.93 -1.39 1.40
CA THR A 96 -8.20 -0.55 2.57
C THR A 96 -9.56 0.12 2.57
N ASN A 97 -10.19 0.32 1.41
CA ASN A 97 -11.37 1.17 1.32
C ASN A 97 -12.57 0.45 0.71
N ASP A 98 -13.74 0.84 1.20
CA ASP A 98 -15.00 0.54 0.55
C ASP A 98 -15.10 1.25 -0.81
N ASN A 99 -15.70 0.54 -1.75
CA ASN A 99 -15.89 0.96 -3.13
C ASN A 99 -17.10 0.26 -3.76
N TYR A 100 -17.37 0.57 -5.03
CA TYR A 100 -18.53 0.03 -5.74
C TYR A 100 -18.55 -1.51 -5.86
N HIS A 101 -17.38 -2.14 -5.90
CA HIS A 101 -17.27 -3.58 -6.13
C HIS A 101 -17.27 -4.40 -4.84
N ALA A 102 -16.71 -3.86 -3.75
CA ALA A 102 -16.56 -4.59 -2.51
C ALA A 102 -16.27 -3.65 -1.31
N PRO A 103 -16.63 -4.08 -0.09
CA PRO A 103 -16.14 -3.46 1.15
C PRO A 103 -14.61 -3.63 1.30
N PRO A 104 -13.99 -3.00 2.33
CA PRO A 104 -12.60 -3.26 2.66
C PRO A 104 -12.29 -4.74 2.87
N CYS A 105 -11.03 -5.12 2.68
CA CYS A 105 -10.60 -6.50 2.85
C CYS A 105 -10.88 -6.99 4.28
N PRO A 106 -11.54 -8.14 4.47
CA PRO A 106 -11.82 -8.68 5.81
C PRO A 106 -10.56 -9.10 6.58
N HIS A 107 -9.40 -9.15 5.92
CA HIS A 107 -8.11 -9.51 6.53
C HIS A 107 -7.17 -8.31 6.65
N LEU A 108 -7.66 -7.08 6.47
CA LEU A 108 -6.85 -5.87 6.51
C LEU A 108 -6.01 -5.76 7.79
N ASP A 109 -6.63 -5.96 8.96
CA ASP A 109 -5.92 -5.83 10.24
C ASP A 109 -4.88 -6.93 10.46
N TYR A 110 -5.16 -8.14 9.97
CA TYR A 110 -4.17 -9.21 9.99
C TYR A 110 -2.99 -8.91 9.05
N ILE A 111 -3.24 -8.34 7.87
CA ILE A 111 -2.18 -7.90 6.95
C ILE A 111 -1.31 -6.82 7.62
N ARG A 112 -1.92 -5.82 8.26
CA ARG A 112 -1.18 -4.80 9.04
C ARG A 112 -0.34 -5.43 10.14
N THR A 113 -0.90 -6.38 10.89
CA THR A 113 -0.20 -7.12 11.94
C THR A 113 1.02 -7.87 11.39
N VAL A 114 0.87 -8.53 10.24
CA VAL A 114 1.97 -9.23 9.57
C VAL A 114 3.09 -8.26 9.16
N ILE A 115 2.74 -7.10 8.59
CA ILE A 115 3.71 -6.09 8.18
C ILE A 115 4.43 -5.50 9.40
N ALA A 116 3.68 -5.18 10.46
CA ALA A 116 4.23 -4.66 11.71
C ALA A 116 5.20 -5.65 12.37
N ARG A 117 4.90 -6.95 12.37
CA ARG A 117 5.80 -8.01 12.88
C ARG A 117 7.12 -8.10 12.11
N ILE A 118 7.13 -7.75 10.82
CA ILE A 118 8.36 -7.66 10.03
C ILE A 118 9.18 -6.40 10.42
N GLY A 119 8.54 -5.41 11.04
CA GLY A 119 9.14 -4.13 11.42
C GLY A 119 9.19 -3.13 10.27
N LEU A 120 8.20 -3.18 9.37
CA LEU A 120 8.04 -2.23 8.27
C LEU A 120 6.94 -1.22 8.58
N ASP A 121 7.17 0.02 8.15
CA ASP A 121 6.14 1.05 8.15
C ASP A 121 5.04 0.71 7.15
N VAL A 122 3.79 0.98 7.52
CA VAL A 122 2.61 0.72 6.70
C VAL A 122 1.75 1.97 6.55
N ARG A 123 1.28 2.20 5.34
CA ARG A 123 0.35 3.29 4.98
C ARG A 123 -0.79 2.77 4.14
N ASP A 124 -1.93 3.45 4.22
CA ASP A 124 -3.16 3.04 3.57
C ASP A 124 -3.51 3.89 2.34
N ALA A 125 -4.38 3.31 1.53
CA ALA A 125 -4.90 3.84 0.28
C ALA A 125 -3.83 4.06 -0.82
N SER A 126 -4.28 4.05 -2.05
CA SER A 126 -3.52 4.50 -3.22
C SER A 126 -4.36 5.54 -3.96
N VAL A 127 -5.35 5.06 -4.72
CA VAL A 127 -6.27 5.89 -5.49
C VAL A 127 -7.43 6.31 -4.61
N VAL A 128 -7.70 7.60 -4.56
CA VAL A 128 -8.88 8.14 -3.91
C VAL A 128 -9.73 8.82 -4.99
N SER A 129 -10.91 8.27 -5.28
CA SER A 129 -11.81 8.82 -6.30
C SER A 129 -12.79 9.81 -5.68
N ALA A 130 -13.05 10.92 -6.35
CA ALA A 130 -14.00 11.93 -5.90
C ALA A 130 -15.41 11.35 -5.66
N THR A 131 -15.83 10.39 -6.49
CA THR A 131 -17.11 9.69 -6.34
C THR A 131 -17.15 8.85 -5.07
N SER A 132 -16.10 8.08 -4.77
CA SER A 132 -16.05 7.29 -3.54
C SER A 132 -15.97 8.19 -2.30
N GLU A 133 -15.24 9.30 -2.37
CA GLU A 133 -15.21 10.28 -1.28
C GLU A 133 -16.57 10.94 -1.06
N LYS A 134 -17.28 11.32 -2.12
CA LYS A 134 -18.64 11.83 -2.02
C LYS A 134 -19.55 10.82 -1.32
N ARG A 135 -19.49 9.54 -1.71
CA ARG A 135 -20.27 8.47 -1.08
C ARG A 135 -19.88 8.25 0.39
N ARG A 136 -18.61 8.38 0.77
CA ARG A 136 -18.19 8.35 2.19
C ARG A 136 -18.74 9.52 2.99
N ARG A 137 -18.70 10.74 2.43
CA ARG A 137 -19.30 11.93 3.06
C ARG A 137 -20.82 11.80 3.25
N GLU A 138 -21.48 11.09 2.34
CA GLU A 138 -22.91 10.75 2.42
C GLU A 138 -23.21 9.56 3.36
N GLY A 139 -22.19 8.97 4.01
CA GLY A 139 -22.34 7.83 4.91
C GLY A 139 -22.63 6.49 4.21
N ARG A 140 -22.52 6.44 2.87
CA ARG A 140 -22.81 5.24 2.07
C ARG A 140 -21.65 4.25 2.00
N TYR A 141 -20.43 4.71 2.25
CA TYR A 141 -19.20 3.91 2.23
C TYR A 141 -18.39 4.12 3.51
N HIS A 142 -17.71 3.06 3.94
CA HIS A 142 -16.79 3.10 5.07
C HIS A 142 -15.32 3.25 4.64
N SER A 143 -14.48 3.73 5.54
CA SER A 143 -13.02 3.88 5.36
C SER A 143 -12.26 3.00 6.33
#